data_AF-Q7UPU5-F1
#
_entry.id   AF-Q7UPU5-F1
#
_cell.length_a   1.000
_cell.length_b   1.000
_cell.length_c   1.000
_cell.angle_alpha   90.00
_cell.angle_beta   90.00
_cell.angle_gamma   90.00
#
_symmetry.space_group_name_H-M   'P 1'
#
loop_
_entity.id
_entity.type
_entity.pdbx_description
1 polymer ?
#
loop_
_entity_poly.entity_id
_entity_poly.type
_entity_poly.pdbx_seq_one_letter_code
_entity_poly.pdbx_strand_id
1 'polypeptide(L)'
;MDQSPDLDRDVDDSMRMFERAKVGSATPMTPIRPSRVILVLDGSPQDATSIETAKTLREEFNTETLVLDARDAAEPIDAATEDAIQAARQMSGARAIARGEGEAFEVILQALRTHDVNMVIVPCPFGRSFERVGTDSVGTVMDVLLSRCPVPILVTRREDQVFQTCRGRVLLMAGSECDVESRAAAWAFGLASPGAEVSLNLIVEKEHFENVRSILEAIRPGETFDVDKLSDALAQSHTQLHAAMNATAREMKMSYALIPQAGELAPPHPLSDSTQQLLVMPLEVDDRFIQGFVNDRLRRSPHPLLIVPGHVIAE
;
A
#
# COMPACT_ATOMS: atom_id res chain seq x y z
N MET A 1 38.48 38.67 -14.63
CA MET A 1 38.24 37.32 -15.17
C MET A 1 36.86 36.95 -14.68
N ASP A 2 35.87 37.11 -15.55
CA ASP A 2 34.45 36.99 -15.24
C ASP A 2 33.93 35.88 -16.17
N GLN A 3 33.80 34.67 -15.62
CA GLN A 3 33.44 33.42 -16.33
C GLN A 3 32.23 32.72 -15.67
N SER A 4 31.39 33.45 -14.95
CA SER A 4 30.19 32.91 -14.28
C SER A 4 28.87 32.91 -15.10
N PRO A 5 28.64 33.72 -16.16
CA PRO A 5 27.30 33.78 -16.78
C PRO A 5 27.02 32.68 -17.82
N ASP A 6 28.04 31.96 -18.31
CA ASP A 6 27.86 30.90 -19.31
C ASP A 6 27.53 29.53 -18.69
N LEU A 7 28.00 29.26 -17.47
CA LEU A 7 27.78 27.98 -16.78
C LEU A 7 26.33 27.82 -16.29
N ASP A 8 25.73 28.90 -15.78
CA ASP A 8 24.32 28.90 -15.37
C ASP A 8 23.37 28.77 -16.58
N ARG A 9 23.75 29.32 -17.74
CA ARG A 9 23.00 29.17 -18.99
C ARG A 9 23.06 27.77 -19.57
N ASP A 10 24.23 27.13 -19.54
CA ASP A 10 24.40 25.75 -20.02
C ASP A 10 23.69 24.73 -19.13
N VAL A 11 23.59 25.01 -17.81
CA VAL A 11 22.78 24.20 -16.88
C VAL A 11 21.30 24.39 -17.13
N ASP A 12 20.81 25.62 -17.30
CA ASP A 12 19.41 25.90 -17.63
C ASP A 12 18.99 25.31 -18.98
N ASP A 13 19.83 25.37 -20.00
CA ASP A 13 19.54 24.80 -21.31
C ASP A 13 19.60 23.25 -21.28
N SER A 14 20.49 22.68 -20.45
CA SER A 14 20.52 21.23 -20.18
C SER A 14 19.28 20.78 -19.40
N MET A 15 18.83 21.55 -18.41
CA MET A 15 17.59 21.30 -17.65
C MET A 15 16.35 21.39 -18.55
N ARG A 16 16.28 22.40 -19.43
CA ARG A 16 15.18 22.52 -20.41
C ARG A 16 15.21 21.41 -21.47
N MET A 17 16.39 20.95 -21.88
CA MET A 17 16.52 19.77 -22.74
C MET A 17 16.06 18.51 -22.02
N PHE A 18 16.36 18.35 -20.72
CA PHE A 18 15.93 17.21 -19.90
C PHE A 18 14.42 17.21 -19.65
N GLU A 19 13.84 18.38 -19.37
CA GLU A 19 12.39 18.58 -19.27
C GLU A 19 11.71 18.26 -20.61
N ARG A 20 12.22 18.79 -21.74
CA ARG A 20 11.69 18.51 -23.09
C ARG A 20 11.83 17.05 -23.50
N ALA A 21 12.90 16.37 -23.11
CA ALA A 21 13.12 14.96 -23.40
C ALA A 21 12.22 14.03 -22.57
N LYS A 22 11.74 14.49 -21.40
CA LYS A 22 10.77 13.75 -20.56
C LYS A 22 9.30 14.05 -20.91
N VAL A 23 8.99 14.99 -21.80
CA VAL A 23 7.62 15.20 -22.35
C VAL A 23 7.30 14.24 -23.50
N GLY A 24 7.79 13.01 -23.43
CA GLY A 24 7.20 11.90 -24.19
C GLY A 24 5.87 11.51 -23.54
N SER A 25 4.90 11.02 -24.31
CA SER A 25 3.72 10.36 -23.72
C SER A 25 4.20 9.17 -22.89
N ALA A 26 4.21 9.29 -21.56
CA ALA A 26 4.58 8.18 -20.69
C ALA A 26 3.67 6.98 -20.99
N THR A 27 4.26 5.79 -21.03
CA THR A 27 3.50 4.57 -21.27
C THR A 27 2.58 4.31 -20.07
N PRO A 28 1.27 4.13 -20.30
CA PRO A 28 0.36 3.69 -19.26
C PRO A 28 0.86 2.42 -18.59
N MET A 29 0.67 2.34 -17.29
CA MET A 29 1.00 1.17 -16.49
C MET A 29 -0.07 0.11 -16.71
N THR A 30 0.32 -1.17 -16.72
CA THR A 30 -0.66 -2.27 -16.74
C THR A 30 -1.21 -2.50 -15.34
N PRO A 31 -2.51 -2.27 -15.07
CA PRO A 31 -3.07 -2.46 -13.73
C PRO A 31 -3.00 -3.93 -13.30
N ILE A 32 -2.64 -4.17 -12.03
CA ILE A 32 -2.53 -5.52 -11.46
C ILE A 32 -3.81 -5.85 -10.71
N ARG A 33 -4.43 -6.97 -11.06
CA ARG A 33 -5.66 -7.46 -10.42
C ARG A 33 -5.38 -8.73 -9.61
N PRO A 34 -6.10 -8.93 -8.49
CA PRO A 34 -6.04 -10.20 -7.80
C PRO A 34 -6.66 -11.29 -8.68
N SER A 35 -6.07 -12.48 -8.65
CA SER A 35 -6.54 -13.63 -9.41
C SER A 35 -6.87 -14.80 -8.50
N ARG A 36 -5.98 -15.05 -7.53
CA ARG A 36 -6.22 -15.97 -6.42
C ARG A 36 -5.70 -15.35 -5.13
N VAL A 37 -6.52 -15.39 -4.09
CA VAL A 37 -6.22 -14.78 -2.80
C VAL A 37 -6.37 -15.78 -1.66
N ILE A 38 -5.66 -15.54 -0.56
CA ILE A 38 -5.96 -16.16 0.74
C ILE A 38 -6.75 -15.16 1.58
N LEU A 39 -7.93 -15.55 2.04
CA LEU A 39 -8.66 -14.87 3.11
C LEU A 39 -8.30 -15.54 4.43
N VAL A 40 -7.72 -14.78 5.34
CA VAL A 40 -7.38 -15.26 6.69
C VAL A 40 -8.50 -14.89 7.65
N LEU A 41 -8.95 -15.87 8.43
CA LEU A 41 -9.86 -15.69 9.55
C LEU A 41 -9.10 -15.80 10.86
N ASP A 42 -9.43 -14.93 11.81
CA ASP A 42 -8.80 -14.89 13.13
C ASP A 42 -9.81 -14.87 14.29
N GLY A 43 -11.11 -14.96 13.99
CA GLY A 43 -12.20 -14.91 14.95
C GLY A 43 -12.50 -13.50 15.48
N SER A 44 -11.85 -12.47 14.95
CA SER A 44 -12.17 -11.09 15.25
C SER A 44 -13.42 -10.65 14.49
N PRO A 45 -14.12 -9.60 14.97
CA PRO A 45 -15.24 -9.02 14.24
C PRO A 45 -14.93 -8.59 12.79
N GLN A 46 -13.66 -8.27 12.50
CA GLN A 46 -13.18 -7.86 11.18
C GLN A 46 -13.23 -8.99 10.14
N ASP A 47 -13.43 -10.25 10.56
CA ASP A 47 -13.64 -11.38 9.64
C ASP A 47 -14.84 -11.15 8.72
N ALA A 48 -15.93 -10.55 9.23
CA ALA A 48 -17.13 -10.27 8.43
C ALA A 48 -16.80 -9.33 7.26
N THR A 49 -16.09 -8.23 7.53
CA THR A 49 -15.67 -7.26 6.49
C THR A 49 -14.62 -7.84 5.56
N SER A 50 -13.77 -8.74 6.05
CA SER A 50 -12.78 -9.45 5.22
C SER A 50 -13.46 -10.44 4.26
N ILE A 51 -14.53 -11.11 4.69
CA ILE A 51 -15.38 -11.95 3.84
C ILE A 51 -16.07 -11.10 2.76
N GLU A 52 -16.67 -9.96 3.13
CA GLU A 52 -17.29 -9.04 2.16
C GLU A 52 -16.28 -8.47 1.15
N THR A 53 -15.05 -8.23 1.60
CA THR A 53 -13.94 -7.84 0.72
C THR A 53 -13.65 -8.93 -0.31
N ALA A 54 -13.53 -10.19 0.11
CA ALA A 54 -13.31 -11.31 -0.80
C ALA A 54 -14.50 -11.54 -1.76
N LYS A 55 -15.75 -11.35 -1.32
CA LYS A 55 -16.94 -11.34 -2.20
C LYS A 55 -16.83 -10.26 -3.28
N THR A 56 -16.49 -9.04 -2.89
CA THR A 56 -16.28 -7.93 -3.82
C THR A 56 -15.23 -8.27 -4.88
N LEU A 57 -14.10 -8.85 -4.47
CA LEU A 57 -13.04 -9.27 -5.41
C LEU A 57 -13.49 -10.39 -6.34
N ARG A 58 -14.35 -11.30 -5.88
CA ARG A 58 -14.94 -12.36 -6.70
C ARG A 58 -15.85 -11.77 -7.77
N GLU A 59 -16.75 -10.88 -7.40
CA GLU A 59 -17.73 -10.27 -8.31
C GLU A 59 -17.06 -9.43 -9.39
N GLU A 60 -16.01 -8.69 -9.02
CA GLU A 60 -15.39 -7.69 -9.88
C GLU A 60 -14.27 -8.25 -10.76
N PHE A 61 -13.52 -9.21 -10.24
CA PHE A 61 -12.32 -9.73 -10.89
C PHE A 61 -12.36 -11.24 -11.13
N ASN A 62 -13.47 -11.91 -10.78
CA ASN A 62 -13.59 -13.37 -10.85
C ASN A 62 -12.49 -14.10 -10.04
N THR A 63 -12.05 -13.48 -8.94
CA THR A 63 -10.99 -13.97 -8.05
C THR A 63 -11.35 -15.35 -7.45
N GLU A 64 -10.40 -16.28 -7.34
CA GLU A 64 -10.53 -17.48 -6.51
C GLU A 64 -10.09 -17.18 -5.07
N THR A 65 -10.88 -17.62 -4.09
CA THR A 65 -10.60 -17.35 -2.67
C THR A 65 -10.31 -18.65 -1.92
N LEU A 66 -9.12 -18.76 -1.33
CA LEU A 66 -8.80 -19.80 -0.36
C LEU A 66 -9.05 -19.26 1.04
N VAL A 67 -9.86 -19.95 1.83
CA VAL A 67 -10.19 -19.51 3.19
C VAL A 67 -9.38 -20.29 4.20
N LEU A 68 -8.59 -19.59 4.99
CA LEU A 68 -7.73 -20.13 6.04
C LEU A 68 -8.20 -19.61 7.39
N ASP A 69 -8.51 -20.51 8.31
CA ASP A 69 -8.68 -20.17 9.72
C ASP A 69 -7.35 -20.31 10.45
N ALA A 70 -6.78 -19.18 10.85
CA ALA A 70 -5.45 -19.08 11.43
C ALA A 70 -5.47 -18.85 12.94
N ARG A 71 -6.61 -19.03 13.62
CA ARG A 71 -6.68 -19.00 15.08
C ARG A 71 -5.74 -20.03 15.69
N ASP A 72 -5.21 -19.73 16.86
CA ASP A 72 -4.34 -20.67 17.58
C ASP A 72 -5.13 -21.94 17.93
N ALA A 73 -4.64 -23.07 17.44
CA ALA A 73 -5.18 -24.39 17.70
C ALA A 73 -4.10 -25.22 18.40
N ALA A 74 -4.48 -26.03 19.39
CA ALA A 74 -3.55 -26.86 20.16
C ALA A 74 -2.90 -27.97 19.30
N GLU A 75 -3.58 -28.39 18.23
CA GLU A 75 -3.09 -29.42 17.31
C GLU A 75 -3.35 -28.99 15.85
N PRO A 76 -2.50 -29.44 14.91
CA PRO A 76 -2.77 -29.29 13.48
C PRO A 76 -4.10 -29.93 13.10
N ILE A 77 -4.77 -29.34 12.12
CA ILE A 77 -6.05 -29.82 11.65
C ILE A 77 -5.86 -30.27 10.21
N ASP A 78 -5.81 -31.59 10.00
CA ASP A 78 -5.66 -32.23 8.69
C ASP A 78 -6.81 -31.89 7.70
N ALA A 79 -7.87 -31.27 8.22
CA ALA A 79 -9.02 -30.79 7.47
C ALA A 79 -9.23 -29.28 7.68
N ALA A 80 -9.98 -28.66 6.78
CA ALA A 80 -10.44 -27.29 7.00
C ALA A 80 -11.37 -27.22 8.23
N THR A 81 -11.29 -26.11 8.98
CA THR A 81 -12.18 -25.87 10.12
C THR A 81 -13.60 -25.56 9.65
N GLU A 82 -14.60 -25.79 10.51
CA GLU A 82 -16.00 -25.48 10.17
C GLU A 82 -16.18 -23.98 9.86
N ASP A 83 -15.48 -23.09 10.57
CA ASP A 83 -15.56 -21.65 10.32
C ASP A 83 -14.99 -21.27 8.94
N ALA A 84 -13.86 -21.87 8.53
CA ALA A 84 -13.34 -21.69 7.18
C ALA A 84 -14.29 -22.23 6.11
N ILE A 85 -14.92 -23.39 6.35
CA ILE A 85 -15.92 -24.00 5.46
C ILE A 85 -17.16 -23.10 5.34
N GLN A 86 -17.66 -22.60 6.46
CA GLN A 86 -18.83 -21.74 6.52
C GLN A 86 -18.56 -20.41 5.80
N ALA A 87 -17.41 -19.78 6.03
CA ALA A 87 -17.01 -18.57 5.32
C ALA A 87 -16.87 -18.84 3.81
N ALA A 88 -16.22 -19.92 3.40
CA ALA A 88 -16.10 -20.30 1.98
C ALA A 88 -17.46 -20.46 1.29
N ARG A 89 -18.46 -21.06 1.98
CA ARG A 89 -19.83 -21.21 1.43
C ARG A 89 -20.53 -19.89 1.14
N GLN A 90 -20.09 -18.79 1.73
CA GLN A 90 -20.67 -17.47 1.46
C GLN A 90 -20.15 -16.85 0.14
N MET A 91 -19.13 -17.44 -0.48
CA MET A 91 -18.44 -16.89 -1.64
C MET A 91 -18.43 -17.90 -2.79
N SER A 92 -18.90 -17.48 -3.96
CA SER A 92 -18.78 -18.32 -5.16
C SER A 92 -17.31 -18.53 -5.54
N GLY A 93 -16.93 -19.76 -5.90
CA GLY A 93 -15.55 -20.09 -6.28
C GLY A 93 -14.54 -20.07 -5.12
N ALA A 94 -15.00 -19.99 -3.87
CA ALA A 94 -14.14 -20.10 -2.71
C ALA A 94 -14.05 -21.55 -2.19
N ARG A 95 -12.94 -21.89 -1.55
CA ARG A 95 -12.78 -23.17 -0.83
C ARG A 95 -11.97 -22.98 0.44
N ALA A 96 -12.33 -23.72 1.47
CA ALA A 96 -11.57 -23.76 2.71
C ALA A 96 -10.30 -24.61 2.55
N ILE A 97 -9.23 -24.23 3.23
CA ILE A 97 -7.97 -24.98 3.29
C ILE A 97 -7.65 -25.40 4.73
N ALA A 98 -6.89 -26.49 4.86
CA ALA A 98 -6.45 -27.01 6.15
C ALA A 98 -5.50 -26.01 6.84
N ARG A 99 -5.57 -25.97 8.18
CA ARG A 99 -4.65 -25.17 8.99
C ARG A 99 -3.36 -25.96 9.19
N GLY A 100 -2.23 -25.36 8.86
CA GLY A 100 -0.91 -25.91 9.15
C GLY A 100 -0.59 -25.95 10.66
N GLU A 101 0.63 -26.41 10.96
CA GLU A 101 1.21 -26.37 12.30
C GLU A 101 1.80 -25.00 12.62
N GLY A 102 1.88 -24.66 13.91
CA GLY A 102 2.56 -23.46 14.39
C GLY A 102 1.65 -22.28 14.73
N GLU A 103 2.29 -21.14 14.96
CA GLU A 103 1.64 -19.87 15.28
C GLU A 103 0.93 -19.28 14.05
N ALA A 104 -0.04 -18.40 14.26
CA ALA A 104 -0.87 -17.84 13.18
C ALA A 104 -0.06 -17.30 11.98
N PHE A 105 1.02 -16.55 12.21
CA PHE A 105 1.85 -16.03 11.11
C PHE A 105 2.62 -17.14 10.37
N GLU A 106 3.01 -18.22 11.05
CA GLU A 106 3.71 -19.34 10.43
C GLU A 106 2.77 -20.09 9.49
N VAL A 107 1.55 -20.33 9.95
CA VAL A 107 0.49 -20.96 9.18
C VAL A 107 0.13 -20.12 7.95
N ILE A 108 -0.03 -18.80 8.10
CA ILE A 108 -0.30 -17.89 6.98
C ILE A 108 0.85 -17.95 5.96
N LEU A 109 2.10 -17.78 6.40
CA LEU A 109 3.26 -17.81 5.51
C LEU A 109 3.46 -19.18 4.84
N GLN A 110 3.14 -20.28 5.53
CA GLN A 110 3.16 -21.61 4.94
C GLN A 110 2.08 -21.78 3.86
N ALA A 111 0.87 -21.30 4.11
CA ALA A 111 -0.21 -21.34 3.13
C ALA A 111 0.15 -20.53 1.86
N LEU A 112 0.78 -19.36 2.03
CA LEU A 112 1.28 -18.55 0.90
C LEU A 112 2.38 -19.23 0.08
N ARG A 113 3.23 -20.06 0.70
CA ARG A 113 4.23 -20.85 -0.04
C ARG A 113 3.61 -22.06 -0.76
N THR A 114 2.57 -22.64 -0.16
CA THR A 114 1.93 -23.87 -0.66
C THR A 114 0.93 -23.57 -1.78
N HIS A 115 0.32 -22.40 -1.73
CA HIS A 115 -0.70 -21.99 -2.68
C HIS A 115 -0.20 -20.82 -3.51
N ASP A 116 -0.19 -21.00 -4.82
CA ASP A 116 0.12 -19.95 -5.79
C ASP A 116 -0.99 -18.88 -5.78
N VAL A 117 -0.86 -17.93 -4.85
CA VAL A 117 -1.77 -16.80 -4.65
C VAL A 117 -1.00 -15.50 -4.87
N ASN A 118 -1.71 -14.44 -5.25
CA ASN A 118 -1.08 -13.15 -5.55
C ASN A 118 -1.48 -12.02 -4.59
N MET A 119 -2.26 -12.31 -3.54
CA MET A 119 -2.59 -11.39 -2.45
C MET A 119 -3.13 -12.16 -1.23
N VAL A 120 -2.98 -11.60 -0.04
CA VAL A 120 -3.58 -12.10 1.20
C VAL A 120 -4.44 -11.03 1.86
N ILE A 121 -5.61 -11.40 2.37
CA ILE A 121 -6.50 -10.53 3.14
C ILE A 121 -6.37 -10.92 4.60
N VAL A 122 -6.00 -9.96 5.46
CA VAL A 122 -5.69 -10.22 6.87
C VAL A 122 -6.40 -9.19 7.76
N PRO A 123 -7.14 -9.64 8.80
CA PRO A 123 -7.66 -8.75 9.82
C PRO A 123 -6.55 -8.11 10.66
N CYS A 124 -6.75 -6.86 11.08
CA CYS A 124 -5.85 -6.18 12.00
C CYS A 124 -6.63 -5.27 12.96
N PRO A 125 -6.40 -5.34 14.27
CA PRO A 125 -5.45 -6.19 14.97
C PRO A 125 -5.86 -7.66 15.00
N PHE A 126 -4.88 -8.56 14.86
CA PHE A 126 -5.13 -9.99 14.72
C PHE A 126 -5.68 -10.61 16.03
N GLY A 127 -6.76 -11.40 15.92
CA GLY A 127 -7.48 -12.07 16.99
C GLY A 127 -8.21 -11.14 17.94
N ARG A 128 -8.33 -9.83 17.62
CA ARG A 128 -8.84 -8.81 18.53
C ARG A 128 -9.72 -7.79 17.83
N SER A 129 -10.76 -7.33 18.53
CA SER A 129 -11.62 -6.24 18.05
C SER A 129 -10.88 -4.91 18.08
N PHE A 130 -10.81 -4.22 16.94
CA PHE A 130 -10.25 -2.86 16.82
C PHE A 130 -10.86 -1.89 17.83
N GLU A 131 -12.18 -1.90 18.01
CA GLU A 131 -12.88 -0.99 18.93
C GLU A 131 -12.41 -1.16 20.38
N ARG A 132 -11.98 -2.36 20.76
CA ARG A 132 -11.54 -2.65 22.13
C ARG A 132 -10.09 -2.27 22.40
N VAL A 133 -9.22 -2.38 21.40
CA VAL A 133 -7.77 -2.19 21.58
C VAL A 133 -7.25 -0.87 21.03
N GLY A 134 -8.04 -0.17 20.22
CA GLY A 134 -7.71 1.13 19.67
C GLY A 134 -6.71 1.09 18.51
N THR A 135 -6.32 2.29 18.07
CA THR A 135 -5.48 2.53 16.89
C THR A 135 -4.09 1.91 17.01
N ASP A 136 -3.47 1.99 18.18
CA ASP A 136 -2.05 1.64 18.32
C ASP A 136 -1.78 0.13 18.25
N SER A 137 -2.82 -0.70 18.25
CA SER A 137 -2.71 -2.16 18.19
C SER A 137 -2.63 -2.66 16.75
N VAL A 138 -1.52 -3.33 16.43
CA VAL A 138 -1.27 -4.02 15.16
C VAL A 138 -0.98 -5.51 15.40
N GLY A 139 -0.10 -5.80 16.37
CA GLY A 139 0.18 -7.15 16.87
C GLY A 139 1.26 -7.89 16.09
N THR A 140 1.83 -8.91 16.72
CA THR A 140 2.99 -9.65 16.22
C THR A 140 2.77 -10.30 14.86
N VAL A 141 1.55 -10.80 14.58
CA VAL A 141 1.23 -11.39 13.28
C VAL A 141 1.49 -10.39 12.15
N MET A 142 1.01 -9.16 12.30
CA MET A 142 1.22 -8.12 11.30
C MET A 142 2.69 -7.69 11.22
N ASP A 143 3.39 -7.53 12.35
CA ASP A 143 4.82 -7.18 12.35
C ASP A 143 5.65 -8.21 11.55
N VAL A 144 5.35 -9.50 11.72
CA VAL A 144 6.02 -10.59 11.00
C VAL A 144 5.61 -10.61 9.52
N LEU A 145 4.32 -10.41 9.20
CA LEU A 145 3.85 -10.39 7.81
C LEU A 145 4.46 -9.22 7.03
N LEU A 146 4.56 -8.02 7.61
CA LEU A 146 5.24 -6.89 6.97
C LEU A 146 6.71 -7.22 6.64
N SER A 147 7.35 -8.01 7.49
CA SER A 147 8.76 -8.36 7.31
C SER A 147 9.00 -9.53 6.36
N ARG A 148 7.99 -10.39 6.10
CA ARG A 148 8.22 -11.71 5.46
C ARG A 148 7.18 -12.12 4.41
N CYS A 149 6.09 -11.37 4.24
CA CYS A 149 5.02 -11.76 3.34
C CYS A 149 5.43 -11.50 1.87
N PRO A 150 5.52 -12.54 1.02
CA PRO A 150 6.01 -12.39 -0.34
C PRO A 150 5.00 -11.74 -1.30
N VAL A 151 3.74 -11.61 -0.87
CA VAL A 151 2.63 -11.11 -1.68
C VAL A 151 1.99 -9.89 -1.02
N PRO A 152 1.30 -9.04 -1.80
CA PRO A 152 0.50 -7.94 -1.26
C PRO A 152 -0.43 -8.36 -0.12
N ILE A 153 -0.46 -7.54 0.93
CA ILE A 153 -1.30 -7.74 2.12
C ILE A 153 -2.40 -6.68 2.10
N LEU A 154 -3.65 -7.11 1.92
CA LEU A 154 -4.82 -6.26 2.12
C LEU A 154 -5.28 -6.40 3.57
N VAL A 155 -5.09 -5.34 4.34
CA VAL A 155 -5.39 -5.30 5.77
C VAL A 155 -6.79 -4.74 6.00
N THR A 156 -7.63 -5.48 6.72
CA THR A 156 -8.94 -5.02 7.20
C THR A 156 -8.81 -4.49 8.63
N ARG A 157 -8.97 -3.18 8.82
CA ARG A 157 -8.82 -2.53 10.15
C ARG A 157 -10.13 -2.43 10.93
N ARG A 158 -11.18 -1.90 10.30
CA ARG A 158 -12.48 -1.68 10.93
C ARG A 158 -13.61 -2.24 10.09
N GLU A 159 -14.70 -2.58 10.76
CA GLU A 159 -15.89 -3.16 10.13
C GLU A 159 -16.64 -2.16 9.25
N ASP A 160 -16.66 -0.89 9.65
CA ASP A 160 -17.36 0.20 9.00
C ASP A 160 -16.60 0.78 7.79
N GLN A 161 -15.43 0.25 7.45
CA GLN A 161 -14.61 0.67 6.31
C GLN A 161 -14.75 -0.34 5.17
N VAL A 162 -15.90 -0.28 4.50
CA VAL A 162 -16.29 -1.24 3.46
C VAL A 162 -15.40 -1.08 2.24
N PHE A 163 -14.69 -2.15 1.88
CA PHE A 163 -13.71 -2.15 0.78
C PHE A 163 -14.31 -1.68 -0.55
N GLN A 164 -15.54 -2.12 -0.88
CA GLN A 164 -16.23 -1.72 -2.11
C GLN A 164 -16.32 -0.20 -2.28
N THR A 165 -16.67 0.53 -1.21
CA THR A 165 -16.74 1.99 -1.24
C THR A 165 -15.36 2.63 -1.24
N CYS A 166 -14.43 2.07 -0.46
CA CYS A 166 -13.06 2.57 -0.33
C CYS A 166 -12.31 2.60 -1.69
N ARG A 167 -12.65 1.71 -2.62
CA ARG A 167 -12.09 1.67 -3.98
C ARG A 167 -12.46 2.86 -4.87
N GLY A 168 -13.45 3.68 -4.46
CA GLY A 168 -13.81 4.92 -5.15
C GLY A 168 -12.76 6.03 -4.98
N ARG A 169 -11.93 5.94 -3.92
CA ARG A 169 -10.86 6.90 -3.62
C ARG A 169 -9.61 6.15 -3.17
N VAL A 170 -8.61 6.06 -4.04
CA VAL A 170 -7.39 5.27 -3.81
C VAL A 170 -6.18 6.19 -3.65
N LEU A 171 -5.48 6.07 -2.53
CA LEU A 171 -4.31 6.88 -2.19
C LEU A 171 -3.07 6.00 -2.21
N LEU A 172 -2.21 6.17 -3.20
CA LEU A 172 -0.85 5.66 -3.14
C LEU A 172 -0.02 6.60 -2.27
N MET A 173 0.53 6.09 -1.18
CA MET A 173 1.30 6.85 -0.20
C MET A 173 2.76 6.43 -0.27
N ALA A 174 3.65 7.38 -0.55
CA ALA A 174 5.09 7.17 -0.61
C ALA A 174 5.78 8.14 0.35
N GLY A 175 6.51 7.61 1.33
CA GLY A 175 7.35 8.39 2.25
C GLY A 175 8.75 8.66 1.72
N SER A 176 9.23 7.81 0.82
CA SER A 176 10.52 7.90 0.13
C SER A 176 10.45 7.12 -1.17
N GLU A 177 11.33 7.46 -2.11
CA GLU A 177 11.47 6.73 -3.37
C GLU A 177 11.92 5.29 -3.09
N CYS A 178 11.27 4.32 -3.73
CA CYS A 178 11.67 2.91 -3.67
C CYS A 178 11.29 2.16 -4.96
N ASP A 179 11.94 1.03 -5.20
CA ASP A 179 11.74 0.25 -6.44
C ASP A 179 10.33 -0.37 -6.55
N VAL A 180 9.55 -0.32 -5.47
CA VAL A 180 8.26 -0.98 -5.36
C VAL A 180 7.09 -0.07 -5.78
N GLU A 181 7.30 1.24 -5.86
CA GLU A 181 6.24 2.23 -6.09
C GLU A 181 5.47 1.98 -7.38
N SER A 182 6.18 1.64 -8.46
CA SER A 182 5.54 1.36 -9.75
C SER A 182 4.59 0.16 -9.66
N ARG A 183 4.99 -0.89 -8.95
CA ARG A 183 4.13 -2.06 -8.74
C ARG A 183 2.96 -1.73 -7.80
N ALA A 184 3.20 -0.92 -6.77
CA ALA A 184 2.15 -0.46 -5.87
C ALA A 184 1.10 0.40 -6.60
N ALA A 185 1.53 1.30 -7.49
CA ALA A 185 0.64 2.07 -8.36
C ALA A 185 -0.17 1.17 -9.30
N ALA A 186 0.44 0.16 -9.89
CA ALA A 186 -0.26 -0.80 -10.75
C ALA A 186 -1.37 -1.55 -9.98
N TRP A 187 -1.12 -1.94 -8.72
CA TRP A 187 -2.15 -2.49 -7.83
C TRP A 187 -3.23 -1.46 -7.48
N ALA A 188 -2.85 -0.21 -7.19
CA ALA A 188 -3.79 0.86 -6.88
C ALA A 188 -4.81 1.05 -8.01
N PHE A 189 -4.35 1.16 -9.25
CA PHE A 189 -5.23 1.23 -10.43
C PHE A 189 -6.02 -0.06 -10.67
N GLY A 190 -5.43 -1.21 -10.39
CA GLY A 190 -6.09 -2.50 -10.61
C GLY A 190 -7.23 -2.77 -9.64
N LEU A 191 -7.15 -2.23 -8.43
CA LEU A 191 -8.20 -2.29 -7.42
C LEU A 191 -9.16 -1.09 -7.48
N ALA A 192 -8.82 0.01 -8.14
CA ALA A 192 -9.71 1.17 -8.23
C ALA A 192 -11.05 0.82 -8.90
N SER A 193 -12.15 1.39 -8.38
CA SER A 193 -13.47 1.28 -9.02
C SER A 193 -13.51 2.08 -10.32
N PRO A 194 -14.40 1.73 -11.29
CA PRO A 194 -14.56 2.55 -12.49
C PRO A 194 -14.85 4.02 -12.15
N GLY A 195 -14.10 4.95 -12.75
CA GLY A 195 -14.24 6.38 -12.49
C GLY A 195 -13.74 6.86 -11.13
N ALA A 196 -12.98 6.03 -10.39
CA ALA A 196 -12.42 6.40 -9.09
C ALA A 196 -11.44 7.58 -9.17
N GLU A 197 -11.20 8.17 -8.00
CA GLU A 197 -10.15 9.15 -7.77
C GLU A 197 -8.89 8.44 -7.29
N VAL A 198 -7.78 8.59 -8.01
CA VAL A 198 -6.49 8.02 -7.63
C VAL A 198 -5.51 9.15 -7.33
N SER A 199 -4.72 9.05 -6.27
CA SER A 199 -3.72 10.08 -5.97
C SER A 199 -2.38 9.47 -5.58
N LEU A 200 -1.29 10.12 -6.03
CA LEU A 200 0.06 9.87 -5.54
C LEU A 200 0.35 10.90 -4.45
N ASN A 201 0.46 10.43 -3.21
CA ASN A 201 0.67 11.24 -2.03
C ASN A 201 2.14 11.10 -1.64
N LEU A 202 2.93 12.15 -1.91
CA LEU A 202 4.34 12.21 -1.53
C LEU A 202 4.44 12.81 -0.14
N ILE A 203 4.86 12.01 0.83
CA ILE A 203 4.74 12.33 2.24
C ILE A 203 6.12 12.65 2.81
N VAL A 204 6.27 13.88 3.28
CA VAL A 204 7.52 14.36 3.88
C VAL A 204 7.40 14.32 5.39
N GLU A 205 8.04 13.34 6.02
CA GLU A 205 8.13 13.30 7.47
C GLU A 205 8.99 14.47 8.00
N LYS A 206 8.59 15.05 9.13
CA LYS A 206 9.22 16.27 9.67
C LYS A 206 10.71 16.10 9.92
N GLU A 207 11.11 14.97 10.49
CA GLU A 207 12.53 14.66 10.73
C GLU A 207 13.31 14.55 9.41
N HIS A 208 12.69 13.96 8.38
CA HIS A 208 13.30 13.87 7.05
C HIS A 208 13.45 15.26 6.42
N PHE A 209 12.43 16.11 6.51
CA PHE A 209 12.50 17.51 6.09
C PHE A 209 13.65 18.26 6.79
N GLU A 210 13.73 18.15 8.12
CA GLU A 210 14.75 18.84 8.92
C GLU A 210 16.16 18.35 8.58
N ASN A 211 16.34 17.05 8.34
CA ASN A 211 17.60 16.45 7.92
C ASN A 211 18.02 16.91 6.53
N VAL A 212 17.13 16.83 5.54
CA VAL A 212 17.40 17.24 4.15
C VAL A 212 17.67 18.74 4.07
N ARG A 213 16.87 19.56 4.76
CA ARG A 213 17.10 21.00 4.85
C ARG A 213 18.49 21.31 5.40
N SER A 214 18.88 20.68 6.50
CA SER A 214 20.20 20.91 7.13
C SER A 214 21.36 20.56 6.18
N ILE A 215 21.22 19.51 5.37
CA ILE A 215 22.22 19.13 4.36
C ILE A 215 22.27 20.15 3.22
N LEU A 216 21.11 20.55 2.69
CA LEU A 216 21.03 21.49 1.57
C LEU A 216 21.53 22.89 1.95
N GLU A 217 21.21 23.37 3.15
CA GLU A 217 21.71 24.65 3.69
C GLU A 217 23.23 24.62 3.93
N ALA A 218 23.80 23.45 4.26
CA ALA A 218 25.25 23.28 4.37
C ALA A 218 25.96 23.26 3.01
N ILE A 219 25.32 22.69 1.97
CA ILE A 219 25.86 22.63 0.60
C ILE A 219 25.73 24.00 -0.10
N ARG A 220 24.66 24.75 0.18
CA ARG A 220 24.40 26.08 -0.38
C ARG A 220 24.22 27.12 0.72
N PRO A 221 25.34 27.61 1.30
CA PRO A 221 25.29 28.59 2.38
C PRO A 221 24.55 29.87 1.94
N GLY A 222 23.45 30.19 2.63
CA GLY A 222 22.64 31.39 2.36
C GLY A 222 21.34 31.14 1.58
N GLU A 223 21.10 29.93 1.07
CA GLU A 223 19.78 29.54 0.57
C GLU A 223 18.92 29.00 1.72
N THR A 224 17.69 29.51 1.87
CA THR A 224 16.67 28.91 2.74
C THR A 224 15.82 27.93 1.95
N PHE A 225 15.70 26.70 2.46
CA PHE A 225 14.83 25.67 1.90
C PHE A 225 13.53 25.59 2.70
N ASP A 226 12.41 25.87 2.03
CA ASP A 226 11.07 25.69 2.55
C ASP A 226 10.47 24.35 2.09
N VAL A 227 9.28 24.03 2.61
CA VAL A 227 8.56 22.78 2.30
C VAL A 227 8.17 22.70 0.82
N ASP A 228 7.87 23.84 0.20
CA ASP A 228 7.43 23.92 -1.20
C ASP A 228 8.57 23.52 -2.15
N LYS A 229 9.80 23.99 -1.92
CA LYS A 229 10.98 23.57 -2.70
C LYS A 229 11.30 22.09 -2.55
N LEU A 230 11.11 21.50 -1.36
CA LEU A 230 11.30 20.06 -1.19
C LEU A 230 10.20 19.26 -1.88
N SER A 231 8.95 19.74 -1.81
CA SER A 231 7.82 19.18 -2.55
C SER A 231 8.10 19.16 -4.06
N ASP A 232 8.62 20.25 -4.62
CA ASP A 232 9.01 20.32 -6.04
C ASP A 232 10.13 19.32 -6.38
N ALA A 233 11.14 19.20 -5.52
CA ALA A 233 12.22 18.23 -5.68
C ALA A 233 11.71 16.78 -5.65
N LEU A 234 10.75 16.47 -4.77
CA LEU A 234 10.12 15.15 -4.68
C LEU A 234 9.22 14.86 -5.89
N ALA A 235 8.47 15.84 -6.37
CA ALA A 235 7.73 15.71 -7.62
C ALA A 235 8.68 15.46 -8.81
N GLN A 236 9.87 16.07 -8.79
CA GLN A 236 10.90 15.86 -9.80
C GLN A 236 11.50 14.44 -9.74
N SER A 237 11.75 13.88 -8.54
CA SER A 237 12.24 12.50 -8.42
C SER A 237 11.19 11.50 -8.92
N HIS A 238 9.90 11.73 -8.62
CA HIS A 238 8.81 10.83 -9.02
C HIS A 238 8.19 11.17 -10.40
N THR A 239 8.87 11.98 -11.23
CA THR A 239 8.29 12.44 -12.52
C THR A 239 7.88 11.29 -13.43
N GLN A 240 8.66 10.21 -13.48
CA GLN A 240 8.33 9.04 -14.31
C GLN A 240 7.07 8.32 -13.82
N LEU A 241 6.99 8.05 -12.51
CA LEU A 241 5.83 7.45 -11.88
C LEU A 241 4.58 8.32 -12.06
N HIS A 242 4.70 9.62 -11.76
CA HIS A 242 3.64 10.60 -11.96
C HIS A 242 3.09 10.59 -13.39
N ALA A 243 3.98 10.61 -14.39
CA ALA A 243 3.58 10.61 -15.78
C ALA A 243 2.88 9.29 -16.17
N ALA A 244 3.39 8.15 -15.71
CA ALA A 244 2.80 6.84 -15.98
C ALA A 244 1.43 6.68 -15.30
N MET A 245 1.27 7.12 -14.05
CA MET A 245 -0.01 7.12 -13.33
C MET A 245 -1.04 8.04 -14.02
N ASN A 246 -0.64 9.24 -14.44
CA ASN A 246 -1.53 10.15 -15.18
C ASN A 246 -1.98 9.55 -16.53
N ALA A 247 -1.07 8.91 -17.26
CA ALA A 247 -1.39 8.22 -18.50
C ALA A 247 -2.39 7.07 -18.27
N THR A 248 -2.17 6.27 -17.22
CA THR A 248 -3.05 5.17 -16.80
C THR A 248 -4.45 5.68 -16.42
N ALA A 249 -4.53 6.76 -15.63
CA ALA A 249 -5.80 7.35 -15.22
C ALA A 249 -6.61 7.84 -16.43
N ARG A 250 -5.95 8.48 -17.42
CA ARG A 250 -6.62 8.92 -18.66
C ARG A 250 -7.16 7.75 -19.46
N GLU A 251 -6.39 6.67 -19.61
CA GLU A 251 -6.82 5.46 -20.31
C GLU A 251 -8.02 4.80 -19.62
N MET A 252 -8.00 4.72 -18.29
CA MET A 252 -9.05 4.13 -17.47
C MET A 252 -10.23 5.07 -17.17
N LYS A 253 -10.20 6.31 -17.66
CA LYS A 253 -11.20 7.37 -17.39
C LYS A 253 -11.40 7.66 -15.90
N MET A 254 -10.31 7.69 -15.15
CA MET A 254 -10.23 8.04 -13.73
C MET A 254 -9.65 9.45 -13.55
N SER A 255 -9.85 10.04 -12.37
CA SER A 255 -9.16 11.28 -12.00
C SER A 255 -7.83 10.95 -11.31
N TYR A 256 -6.82 11.79 -11.55
CA TYR A 256 -5.51 11.63 -10.94
C TYR A 256 -4.94 12.96 -10.43
N ALA A 257 -4.36 12.92 -9.23
CA ALA A 257 -3.66 14.04 -8.62
C ALA A 257 -2.31 13.62 -8.00
N LEU A 258 -1.33 14.50 -8.09
CA LEU A 258 -0.09 14.43 -7.31
C LEU A 258 -0.22 15.38 -6.11
N ILE A 259 -0.04 14.86 -4.90
CA ILE A 259 -0.26 15.58 -3.65
C ILE A 259 0.99 15.44 -2.77
N PRO A 260 1.95 16.35 -2.89
CA PRO A 260 3.02 16.49 -1.91
C PRO A 260 2.45 17.08 -0.62
N GLN A 261 2.78 16.50 0.53
CA GLN A 261 2.29 16.98 1.83
C GLN A 261 3.22 16.57 2.98
N ALA A 262 3.15 17.32 4.08
CA ALA A 262 3.85 16.96 5.32
C ALA A 262 3.23 15.72 5.98
N GLY A 263 4.04 14.89 6.64
CA GLY A 263 3.63 13.67 7.33
C GLY A 263 2.52 13.86 8.36
N GLU A 264 2.51 15.01 9.05
CA GLU A 264 1.49 15.38 10.03
C GLU A 264 0.09 15.59 9.41
N LEU A 265 0.05 16.00 8.13
CA LEU A 265 -1.19 16.25 7.38
C LEU A 265 -1.58 15.08 6.48
N ALA A 266 -0.63 14.19 6.21
CA ALA A 266 -0.82 13.06 5.31
C ALA A 266 -1.93 12.12 5.83
N PRO A 267 -2.82 11.64 4.94
CA PRO A 267 -3.80 10.63 5.30
C PRO A 267 -3.14 9.34 5.82
N PRO A 268 -3.87 8.57 6.62
CA PRO A 268 -5.09 8.96 7.30
C PRO A 268 -4.75 9.84 8.51
N HIS A 269 -5.44 10.98 8.63
CA HIS A 269 -5.44 11.68 9.90
C HIS A 269 -6.42 10.94 10.83
N PRO A 270 -5.94 10.32 11.94
CA PRO A 270 -6.73 9.38 12.76
C PRO A 270 -8.00 9.98 13.40
N LEU A 271 -8.21 11.29 13.30
CA LEU A 271 -9.27 12.02 13.98
C LEU A 271 -10.20 12.83 13.06
N SER A 272 -10.03 12.82 11.74
CA SER A 272 -10.79 13.77 10.89
C SER A 272 -11.29 13.27 9.53
N ASP A 273 -10.74 12.21 8.93
CA ASP A 273 -11.19 11.77 7.61
C ASP A 273 -12.20 10.61 7.73
N SER A 274 -13.49 10.94 7.68
CA SER A 274 -14.58 9.97 7.61
C SER A 274 -14.79 9.40 6.20
N THR A 275 -14.07 9.94 5.21
CA THR A 275 -14.18 9.51 3.83
C THR A 275 -13.58 8.13 3.66
N GLN A 276 -14.41 7.16 3.26
CA GLN A 276 -13.95 5.81 2.95
C GLN A 276 -12.99 5.84 1.76
N GLN A 277 -11.78 5.32 1.96
CA GLN A 277 -10.70 5.34 0.98
C GLN A 277 -9.81 4.10 1.13
N LEU A 278 -9.14 3.69 0.06
CA LEU A 278 -8.15 2.60 0.09
C LEU A 278 -6.76 3.21 0.11
N LEU A 279 -5.98 2.87 1.13
CA LEU A 279 -4.57 3.26 1.20
C LEU A 279 -3.72 2.19 0.55
N VAL A 280 -2.79 2.58 -0.32
CA VAL A 280 -1.84 1.69 -0.97
C VAL A 280 -0.44 2.15 -0.62
N MET A 281 0.38 1.24 -0.09
CA MET A 281 1.73 1.56 0.35
C MET A 281 2.74 0.59 -0.26
N PRO A 282 3.80 1.07 -0.92
CA PRO A 282 4.95 0.25 -1.21
C PRO A 282 5.70 -0.06 0.09
N LEU A 283 6.26 -1.26 0.18
CA LEU A 283 7.06 -1.69 1.31
C LEU A 283 8.34 -2.35 0.82
N GLU A 284 9.47 -1.68 0.97
CA GLU A 284 10.78 -2.28 0.77
C GLU A 284 11.26 -2.87 2.10
N VAL A 285 11.44 -4.19 2.14
CA VAL A 285 11.64 -4.90 3.42
C VAL A 285 12.99 -4.56 4.05
N ASP A 286 14.01 -4.22 3.28
CA ASP A 286 15.32 -3.88 3.83
C ASP A 286 15.46 -2.40 4.22
N ASP A 287 14.47 -1.56 3.88
CA ASP A 287 14.43 -0.15 4.26
C ASP A 287 13.65 0.08 5.56
N ARG A 288 14.40 0.33 6.64
CA ARG A 288 13.84 0.63 7.96
C ARG A 288 12.96 1.88 8.00
N PHE A 289 13.24 2.87 7.15
CA PHE A 289 12.44 4.08 7.07
C PHE A 289 11.06 3.78 6.49
N ILE A 290 11.01 3.07 5.35
CA ILE A 290 9.75 2.67 4.71
C ILE A 290 8.96 1.73 5.62
N GLN A 291 9.63 0.77 6.27
CA GLN A 291 8.98 -0.09 7.26
C GLN A 291 8.35 0.72 8.41
N GLY A 292 9.09 1.69 8.97
CA GLY A 292 8.60 2.56 10.04
C GLY A 292 7.39 3.38 9.59
N PHE A 293 7.46 3.95 8.39
CA PHE A 293 6.37 4.70 7.76
C PHE A 293 5.11 3.85 7.57
N VAL A 294 5.23 2.66 6.96
CA VAL A 294 4.11 1.74 6.76
C VAL A 294 3.49 1.30 8.09
N ASN A 295 4.32 1.02 9.10
CA ASN A 295 3.85 0.66 10.43
C ASN A 295 3.08 1.79 11.11
N ASP A 296 3.56 3.03 11.02
CA ASP A 296 2.87 4.19 11.59
C ASP A 296 1.49 4.38 10.95
N ARG A 297 1.41 4.32 9.61
CA ARG A 297 0.15 4.44 8.87
C ARG A 297 -0.80 3.28 9.18
N LEU A 298 -0.31 2.06 9.30
CA LEU A 298 -1.09 0.90 9.70
C LEU A 298 -1.73 1.08 11.09
N ARG A 299 -0.98 1.61 12.06
CA ARG A 299 -1.50 1.91 13.41
C ARG A 299 -2.57 2.99 13.35
N ARG A 300 -2.30 4.10 12.66
CA ARG A 300 -3.21 5.26 12.68
C ARG A 300 -4.42 5.13 11.77
N SER A 301 -4.38 4.26 10.76
CA SER A 301 -5.45 4.14 9.78
C SER A 301 -6.67 3.38 10.29
N PRO A 302 -7.87 3.95 10.15
CA PRO A 302 -9.11 3.19 10.23
C PRO A 302 -9.40 2.43 8.92
N HIS A 303 -8.90 2.91 7.78
CA HIS A 303 -9.22 2.43 6.43
C HIS A 303 -8.52 1.12 6.08
N PRO A 304 -9.03 0.36 5.09
CA PRO A 304 -8.28 -0.75 4.52
C PRO A 304 -6.95 -0.28 3.91
N LEU A 305 -5.91 -1.08 4.08
CA LEU A 305 -4.57 -0.79 3.54
C LEU A 305 -4.09 -1.95 2.69
N LEU A 306 -3.70 -1.68 1.44
CA LEU A 306 -2.93 -2.59 0.63
C LEU A 306 -1.44 -2.28 0.78
N ILE A 307 -0.69 -3.25 1.30
CA ILE A 307 0.74 -3.15 1.48
C ILE A 307 1.39 -4.02 0.42
N VAL A 308 2.20 -3.43 -0.47
CA VAL A 308 2.79 -4.11 -1.63
C VAL A 308 4.28 -4.32 -1.34
N PRO A 309 4.72 -5.56 -1.04
CA PRO A 309 6.05 -5.78 -0.50
C PRO A 309 7.08 -6.07 -1.59
N GLY A 310 8.10 -5.23 -1.72
CA GLY A 310 9.30 -5.45 -2.52
C GLY A 310 10.18 -6.51 -1.86
N HIS A 311 9.84 -7.78 -2.07
CA HIS A 311 10.80 -8.84 -1.82
C HIS A 311 11.65 -9.00 -3.06
N VAL A 312 12.97 -9.01 -2.89
CA VAL A 312 13.85 -9.73 -3.82
C VAL A 312 13.30 -11.16 -3.82
N ILE A 313 12.83 -11.63 -4.98
CA ILE A 313 12.44 -13.02 -5.13
C ILE A 313 13.66 -13.83 -4.69
N ALA A 314 13.59 -14.50 -3.54
CA ALA A 314 14.61 -15.45 -3.17
C ALA A 314 14.58 -16.54 -4.25
N GLU A 315 15.70 -16.66 -4.98
CA GLU A 315 15.95 -17.72 -5.95
C GLU A 315 15.61 -19.11 -5.41
#